data_AF-A0A9Q3XSB3-F1
#
_entry.id   AF-A0A9Q3XSB3-F1
#
_cell.length_a   1.000
_cell.length_b   1.000
_cell.length_c   1.000
_cell.angle_alpha   90.00
_cell.angle_beta   90.00
_cell.angle_gamma   90.00
#
_symmetry.space_group_name_H-M   'P 1'
#
loop_
_entity.id
_entity.type
_entity.pdbx_description
1 polymer ?
#
loop_
_entity_poly.entity_id
_entity_poly.type
_entity_poly.pdbx_seq_one_letter_code
_entity_poly.pdbx_strand_id
1 'polypeptide(L)'
;MGAARGIAGSSRPEQQGCFLAASAHERDWFVQMNNTGGNVDVWEVQGIKYTDLVESPQGFYFYPGVIDASKLRLVQRDLPPANL
;
A
#
# COMPACT_ATOMS: atom_id res chain seq x y z
N MET A 1 12.17 -3.37 11.80
CA MET A 1 11.72 -2.32 10.86
C MET A 1 12.00 -0.97 11.48
N GLY A 2 12.99 -0.23 10.97
CA GLY A 2 13.27 1.14 11.43
C GLY A 2 12.16 2.07 10.97
N ALA A 3 11.71 2.97 11.85
CA ALA A 3 10.68 3.95 11.53
C ALA A 3 11.19 4.88 10.43
N ALA A 4 10.90 4.53 9.17
CA ALA A 4 11.02 5.47 8.06
C ALA A 4 10.12 6.66 8.40
N ARG A 5 10.67 7.88 8.29
CA ARG A 5 9.87 9.11 8.44
C ARG A 5 8.68 9.02 7.49
N GLY A 6 7.49 9.36 7.96
CA GLY A 6 6.32 9.37 7.09
C GLY A 6 6.45 10.47 6.03
N ILE A 7 5.47 10.48 5.12
CA ILE A 7 5.38 11.48 4.05
C ILE A 7 5.46 12.89 4.67
N ALA A 8 6.26 13.77 4.06
CA ALA A 8 6.56 15.13 4.56
C ALA A 8 7.29 15.23 5.92
N GLY A 9 7.99 14.17 6.36
CA GLY A 9 8.85 14.23 7.54
C GLY A 9 8.12 13.96 8.86
N SER A 10 6.93 13.35 8.81
CA SER A 10 6.19 12.98 10.02
C SER A 10 6.95 11.94 10.86
N SER A 11 6.80 12.03 12.19
CA SER A 11 7.36 11.09 13.15
C SER A 11 6.46 9.89 13.46
N ARG A 12 5.24 9.90 12.91
CA ARG A 12 4.21 8.88 13.10
C ARG A 12 3.50 8.61 11.76
N PRO A 13 3.02 7.37 11.54
CA PRO A 13 2.24 7.08 10.35
C PRO A 13 0.91 7.83 10.41
N GLU A 14 0.40 8.23 9.24
CA GLU A 14 -0.90 8.89 9.11
C GLU A 14 -2.05 7.96 9.55
N GLN A 15 -1.93 6.67 9.23
CA GLN A 15 -2.82 5.62 9.70
C GLN A 15 -2.00 4.49 10.32
N GLN A 16 -2.49 3.92 11.42
CA GLN A 16 -1.89 2.73 12.03
C GLN A 16 -2.31 1.47 11.27
N GLY A 17 -1.69 1.24 10.11
CA GLY A 17 -2.00 0.09 9.26
C GLY A 17 -1.37 0.16 7.87
N CYS A 18 -1.85 -0.68 6.97
CA CYS A 18 -1.42 -0.74 5.58
C CYS A 18 -2.58 -0.41 4.65
N PHE A 19 -2.44 0.62 3.82
CA PHE A 19 -3.38 0.88 2.74
C PHE A 19 -3.36 -0.26 1.74
N LEU A 20 -4.53 -0.68 1.29
CA LEU A 20 -4.71 -1.75 0.32
C LEU A 20 -5.57 -1.24 -0.83
N ALA A 21 -5.11 -1.50 -2.06
CA ALA A 21 -5.92 -1.28 -3.24
C ALA A 21 -7.10 -2.28 -3.25
N ALA A 22 -8.32 -1.77 -3.27
CA ALA A 22 -9.54 -2.56 -3.43
C ALA A 22 -9.84 -2.90 -4.90
N SER A 23 -9.11 -2.30 -5.85
CA SER A 23 -9.27 -2.54 -7.28
C SER A 23 -7.95 -2.40 -8.06
N ALA A 24 -7.93 -2.90 -9.30
CA ALA A 24 -6.79 -2.70 -10.21
C ALA A 24 -6.53 -1.21 -10.51
N HIS A 25 -7.60 -0.40 -10.57
CA HIS A 25 -7.48 1.04 -10.77
C HIS A 25 -6.78 1.72 -9.59
N GLU A 26 -7.18 1.42 -8.36
CA GLU A 26 -6.51 1.93 -7.17
C GLU A 26 -5.07 1.43 -7.06
N ARG A 27 -4.80 0.17 -7.43
CA ARG A 27 -3.42 -0.36 -7.50
C ARG A 27 -2.58 0.52 -8.42
N ASP A 28 -3.05 0.77 -9.64
CA ASP A 28 -2.32 1.56 -10.63
C ASP A 28 -2.10 2.99 -10.12
N TRP A 29 -3.10 3.57 -9.48
CA TRP A 29 -2.97 4.88 -8.83
C TRP A 29 -1.90 4.89 -7.72
N PHE A 30 -1.88 3.88 -6.83
CA PHE A 30 -0.85 3.76 -5.79
C PHE A 30 0.56 3.64 -6.37
N VAL A 31 0.72 2.84 -7.42
CA VAL A 31 2.00 2.70 -8.14
C VAL A 31 2.42 4.05 -8.72
N GLN A 32 1.52 4.80 -9.33
CA GLN A 32 1.83 6.11 -9.91
C GLN A 32 2.15 7.17 -8.86
N MET A 33 1.38 7.20 -7.76
CA MET A 33 1.49 8.25 -6.73
C MET A 33 2.80 8.15 -5.93
N ASN A 34 3.20 6.94 -5.55
CA ASN A 34 4.28 6.74 -4.58
C ASN A 34 5.59 6.25 -5.19
N ASN A 35 5.63 5.98 -6.51
CA ASN A 35 6.82 5.48 -7.13
C ASN A 35 7.73 6.58 -7.70
N THR A 36 8.42 7.31 -6.83
CA THR A 36 9.42 8.33 -7.20
C THR A 36 10.87 7.86 -7.00
N GLY A 37 11.05 6.65 -6.46
CA GLY A 37 12.35 6.14 -5.98
C GLY A 37 12.96 4.98 -6.78
N GLY A 38 12.32 4.50 -7.85
CA GLY A 38 12.84 3.38 -8.65
C GLY A 38 11.75 2.45 -9.18
N ASN A 39 12.07 1.18 -9.38
CA ASN A 39 11.04 0.20 -9.73
C ASN A 39 10.33 -0.30 -8.45
N VAL A 40 9.05 -0.66 -8.55
CA VAL A 40 8.27 -1.24 -7.44
C VAL A 40 7.64 -2.57 -7.82
N ASP A 41 7.45 -3.41 -6.82
CA ASP A 41 6.72 -4.66 -6.94
C ASP A 41 5.27 -4.48 -6.47
N VAL A 42 4.35 -5.27 -7.04
CA VAL A 42 2.95 -5.35 -6.59
C VAL A 42 2.71 -6.70 -5.95
N TRP A 43 2.17 -6.67 -4.73
CA TRP A 43 1.84 -7.84 -3.94
C TRP A 43 0.33 -7.90 -3.75
N GLU A 44 -0.27 -9.05 -4.05
CA GLU A 44 -1.64 -9.37 -3.67
C GLU A 44 -1.67 -9.86 -2.22
N VAL A 45 -2.65 -9.39 -1.45
CA VAL A 45 -2.88 -9.85 -0.09
C VAL A 45 -4.05 -10.82 -0.05
N GLN A 46 -3.79 -12.04 0.40
CA GLN A 46 -4.78 -13.11 0.47
C GLN A 46 -5.43 -13.21 1.85
N GLY A 47 -6.70 -13.62 1.87
CA GLY A 47 -7.42 -13.87 3.13
C GLY A 47 -7.73 -12.62 3.95
N ILE A 48 -7.72 -11.43 3.33
CA ILE A 48 -8.31 -10.20 3.88
C ILE A 48 -9.59 -9.92 3.10
N LYS A 49 -10.70 -9.74 3.82
CA LYS A 49 -11.99 -9.38 3.24
C LYS A 49 -12.16 -7.88 3.28
N TYR A 50 -13.03 -7.35 2.43
CA TYR A 50 -13.40 -5.93 2.46
C TYR A 50 -13.93 -5.48 3.83
N THR A 51 -14.62 -6.38 4.55
CA THR A 51 -15.13 -6.12 5.92
C THR A 51 -14.02 -5.98 6.97
N ASP A 52 -12.81 -6.40 6.65
CA ASP A 52 -11.64 -6.28 7.53
C ASP A 52 -10.91 -4.94 7.31
N LEU A 53 -11.36 -4.15 6.33
CA LEU A 53 -10.78 -2.86 5.99
C LEU A 53 -11.54 -1.72 6.68
N VAL A 54 -10.79 -0.67 7.00
CA VAL A 54 -11.31 0.58 7.52
C VAL A 54 -11.11 1.66 6.46
N GLU A 55 -12.15 2.45 6.21
CA GLU A 55 -12.05 3.62 5.35
C GLU A 55 -11.37 4.75 6.13
N SER A 56 -10.31 5.32 5.56
CA SER A 56 -9.64 6.49 6.12
C SER A 56 -10.46 7.76 5.88
N PRO A 57 -10.19 8.87 6.61
CA PRO A 57 -10.84 10.15 6.36
C PRO A 57 -10.66 10.68 4.92
N GLN A 58 -9.68 10.16 4.18
CA GLN A 58 -9.38 10.51 2.79
C GLN A 58 -10.09 9.63 1.77
N GLY A 59 -10.92 8.67 2.21
CA GLY A 59 -11.69 7.77 1.34
C GLY A 59 -10.91 6.54 0.85
N PHE A 60 -9.76 6.24 1.44
CA PHE A 60 -8.96 5.06 1.07
C PHE A 60 -9.05 3.97 2.13
N TYR A 61 -9.03 2.71 1.70
CA TYR A 61 -9.12 1.58 2.62
C TYR A 61 -7.75 1.14 3.14
N PHE A 62 -7.68 0.89 4.44
CA PHE A 62 -6.50 0.31 5.08
C PHE A 62 -6.87 -0.86 5.99
N TYR A 63 -5.95 -1.80 6.10
CA TYR A 63 -6.03 -2.87 7.09
C TYR A 63 -5.40 -2.38 8.40
N PRO A 64 -6.15 -2.31 9.52
CA PRO A 64 -5.68 -1.78 10.80
C PRO A 64 -4.85 -2.82 11.58
N GLY A 65 -3.81 -3.36 10.97
CA GLY A 65 -3.00 -4.42 11.56
C GLY A 65 -1.77 -4.79 10.75
N VAL A 66 -1.07 -5.85 11.19
CA VAL A 66 0.09 -6.40 10.49
C VAL A 66 -0.37 -7.51 9.55
N ILE A 67 0.04 -7.41 8.29
CA ILE A 67 -0.23 -8.44 7.28
C ILE A 67 0.88 -9.49 7.35
N ASP A 68 0.51 -10.76 7.55
CA ASP A 68 1.46 -11.87 7.56
C ASP A 68 2.07 -12.04 6.16
N ALA A 69 3.38 -12.28 6.09
CA ALA A 69 4.08 -12.54 4.84
C ALA A 69 3.55 -13.78 4.11
N SER A 70 3.01 -14.76 4.84
CA SER A 70 2.37 -15.94 4.25
C SER A 70 1.09 -15.61 3.47
N LYS A 71 0.52 -14.42 3.67
CA LYS A 71 -0.64 -13.92 2.94
C LYS A 71 -0.24 -13.11 1.70
N LEU A 72 1.04 -12.86 1.47
CA LEU A 72 1.51 -12.06 0.35
C LEU A 72 1.84 -12.95 -0.84
N ARG A 73 1.34 -12.58 -2.02
CA ARG A 73 1.69 -13.21 -3.30
C ARG A 73 2.20 -12.14 -4.26
N LEU A 74 3.44 -12.28 -4.72
CA LEU A 74 3.99 -11.40 -5.76
C LEU A 74 3.18 -11.58 -7.05
N VAL A 75 2.58 -10.50 -7.56
CA VAL A 75 1.78 -10.55 -8.79
C VAL A 75 2.43 -9.80 -9.94
N GLN A 76 3.19 -8.74 -9.66
CA GLN A 76 3.95 -7.99 -10.66
C GLN A 76 5.27 -7.55 -10.04
N ARG A 77 6.33 -7.54 -10.85
CA ARG A 77 7.68 -7.26 -10.41
C ARG A 77 8.28 -6.13 -11.24
N ASP A 78 9.12 -5.32 -10.61
CA ASP A 78 9.96 -4.33 -11.27
C ASP A 78 9.16 -3.35 -12.16
N LEU A 79 7.97 -2.93 -11.70
CA LEU A 79 7.19 -1.94 -12.41
C LEU A 79 7.92 -0.59 -12.39
N PRO A 80 8.18 0.01 -13.56
CA PRO A 80 8.87 1.29 -13.61
C PRO A 80 8.01 2.39 -12.99
N PRO A 81 8.62 3.50 -12.53
CA PRO A 81 7.88 4.69 -12.16
C PRO A 81 7.07 5.16 -13.38
N ALA A 82 5.89 5.70 -13.12
CA ALA A 82 5.10 6.27 -14.19
C ALA A 82 5.89 7.43 -14.80
N ASN A 83 6.21 7.33 -16.09
CA ASN A 83 6.80 8.44 -16.82
C ASN A 83 5.77 9.59 -16.79
N LEU A 84 6.01 10.60 -15.94
CA LEU A 84 5.31 11.88 -15.99
C LEU A 84 5.72 12.65 -17.24
#